data_AF-W4FB61-F1
#
_entry.id   AF-W4FB61-F1
#
_cell.length_a   1.000
_cell.length_b   1.000
_cell.length_c   1.000
_cell.angle_alpha   90.00
_cell.angle_beta   90.00
_cell.angle_gamma   90.00
#
_symmetry.space_group_name_H-M   'P 1'
#
loop_
_entity.id
_entity.type
_entity.pdbx_description
1 polymer ?
#
loop_
_entity_poly.entity_id
_entity_poly.type
_entity_poly.pdbx_seq_one_letter_code
_entity_poly.pdbx_strand_id
1 'polypeptide(L)'
;MESAGQMKQRHKLELRDLQNQSKILVKKLKKDNLSKKEIDQKVAELEQSVAARHASEVQAIMQKLDVSDDDAEAAPATAAAVADVGEKANAKLEKAQRKRDKKRQEERERLERIEFESQNVVSQRQIESDAIAAQLTSLGLIVKEIPSDGHCMYHAVADQLKLTRRLPFPSSDAYIPLRQKTAAYLRSHADDFVPFVELDYASDIAIQGIIYIFNTLLYEILEIKHTHSRPIRKLLRTSGSNSRLGRTSGAPSVGASVGGAD
;
A
#
# COMPACT_ATOMS: atom_id res chain seq x y z
N MET A 1 -39.51 -3.95 -12.34
CA MET A 1 -38.60 -3.25 -13.28
C MET A 1 -37.51 -2.59 -12.46
N GLU A 2 -36.23 -2.83 -12.79
CA GLU A 2 -35.10 -2.12 -12.18
C GLU A 2 -35.20 -0.62 -12.56
N SER A 3 -35.02 0.29 -11.59
CA SER A 3 -35.00 1.74 -11.84
C SER A 3 -33.70 2.15 -12.55
N ALA A 4 -33.72 3.23 -13.33
CA ALA A 4 -32.52 3.79 -13.98
C ALA A 4 -31.39 4.09 -12.97
N GLY A 5 -31.72 4.43 -11.72
CA GLY A 5 -30.74 4.61 -10.65
C GLY A 5 -30.12 3.29 -10.18
N GLN A 6 -30.93 2.24 -10.05
CA GLN A 6 -30.48 0.90 -9.64
C GLN A 6 -29.58 0.27 -10.72
N MET A 7 -29.93 0.43 -12.00
CA MET A 7 -29.11 -0.03 -13.12
C MET A 7 -27.72 0.64 -13.15
N LYS A 8 -27.65 1.97 -12.97
CA LYS A 8 -26.36 2.69 -12.92
C LYS A 8 -25.48 2.22 -11.76
N GLN A 9 -26.09 1.93 -10.61
CA GLN A 9 -25.37 1.39 -9.46
C GLN A 9 -24.87 -0.03 -9.74
N ARG A 10 -25.66 -0.87 -10.39
CA ARG A 10 -25.25 -2.20 -10.85
C ARG A 10 -24.10 -2.12 -11.86
N HIS A 11 -24.18 -1.27 -12.89
CA HIS A 11 -23.09 -1.06 -13.86
C HIS A 11 -21.78 -0.63 -13.18
N LYS A 12 -21.87 0.24 -12.16
CA LYS A 12 -20.71 0.65 -11.36
C LYS A 12 -20.09 -0.51 -10.59
N LEU A 13 -20.89 -1.42 -10.03
CA LEU A 13 -20.40 -2.62 -9.35
C LEU A 13 -19.79 -3.61 -10.36
N GLU A 14 -20.46 -3.87 -11.47
CA GLU A 14 -19.97 -4.75 -12.54
C GLU A 14 -18.62 -4.27 -13.11
N LEU A 15 -18.42 -2.95 -13.26
CA LEU A 15 -17.13 -2.38 -13.68
C LEU A 15 -16.02 -2.61 -12.63
N ARG A 16 -16.32 -2.51 -11.34
CA ARG A 16 -15.35 -2.78 -10.27
C ARG A 16 -15.00 -4.27 -10.19
N ASP A 17 -16.00 -5.13 -10.36
CA ASP A 17 -15.81 -6.58 -10.37
C ASP A 17 -15.02 -7.01 -11.60
N LEU A 18 -15.30 -6.43 -12.77
CA LEU A 18 -14.53 -6.63 -14.00
C LEU A 18 -13.05 -6.26 -13.80
N GLN A 19 -12.75 -5.12 -13.18
CA GLN A 19 -11.37 -4.72 -12.89
C GLN A 19 -10.65 -5.73 -11.98
N ASN A 20 -11.35 -6.28 -11.00
CA ASN A 20 -10.80 -7.31 -10.11
C ASN A 20 -10.59 -8.63 -10.85
N GLN A 21 -11.56 -9.03 -11.68
CA GLN A 21 -11.49 -10.23 -12.51
C GLN A 21 -10.37 -10.14 -13.55
N SER A 22 -10.21 -9.02 -14.25
CA SER A 22 -9.11 -8.80 -15.20
C SER A 22 -7.75 -8.93 -14.51
N LYS A 23 -7.57 -8.41 -13.29
CA LYS A 23 -6.32 -8.59 -12.52
C LYS A 23 -6.05 -10.06 -12.18
N ILE A 24 -7.09 -10.81 -11.79
CA ILE A 24 -6.97 -12.24 -11.48
C ILE A 24 -6.67 -13.03 -12.75
N LEU A 25 -7.35 -12.74 -13.86
CA LEU A 25 -7.16 -13.38 -15.16
C LEU A 25 -5.76 -13.13 -15.70
N VAL A 26 -5.25 -11.90 -15.64
CA VAL A 26 -3.87 -11.59 -16.04
C VAL A 26 -2.87 -12.40 -15.21
N LYS A 27 -3.07 -12.56 -13.90
CA LYS A 27 -2.21 -13.39 -13.06
C LYS A 27 -2.26 -14.87 -13.44
N LYS A 28 -3.45 -15.41 -13.71
CA LYS A 28 -3.65 -16.80 -14.14
C LYS A 28 -3.00 -17.06 -15.51
N LEU A 29 -3.28 -16.22 -16.50
CA LEU A 29 -2.75 -16.41 -17.85
C LEU A 29 -1.23 -16.20 -17.93
N LYS A 30 -0.65 -15.37 -17.06
CA LYS A 30 0.81 -15.30 -16.89
C LYS A 30 1.41 -16.58 -16.31
N LYS A 31 0.71 -17.25 -15.38
CA LYS A 31 1.12 -18.55 -14.83
C LYS A 31 1.09 -19.65 -15.90
N ASP A 32 0.17 -19.54 -16.84
CA ASP A 32 0.00 -20.47 -17.97
C ASP A 32 0.96 -20.17 -19.15
N ASN A 33 1.93 -19.26 -18.98
CA ASN A 33 2.93 -18.85 -19.98
C ASN A 33 2.34 -18.34 -21.32
N LEU A 34 1.13 -17.76 -21.32
CA LEU A 34 0.57 -17.15 -22.53
C LEU A 34 1.33 -15.88 -22.92
N SER A 35 1.34 -15.58 -24.21
CA SER A 35 1.97 -14.37 -24.71
C SER A 35 1.22 -13.12 -24.21
N LYS A 36 1.95 -12.04 -23.96
CA LYS A 36 1.36 -10.76 -23.52
C LYS A 36 0.21 -10.29 -24.43
N LYS A 37 0.34 -10.52 -25.74
CA LYS A 37 -0.69 -10.16 -26.73
C LYS A 37 -2.00 -10.93 -26.53
N GLU A 38 -1.93 -12.23 -26.23
CA GLU A 38 -3.12 -13.06 -25.99
C GLU A 38 -3.80 -12.71 -24.66
N ILE A 39 -3.01 -12.31 -23.66
CA ILE A 39 -3.54 -11.84 -22.36
C ILE A 39 -4.29 -10.52 -22.56
N ASP A 40 -3.68 -9.57 -23.27
CA ASP A 40 -4.27 -8.26 -23.52
C ASP A 40 -5.54 -8.38 -24.40
N GLN A 41 -5.54 -9.29 -25.39
CA GLN A 41 -6.72 -9.57 -26.21
C GLN A 41 -7.90 -10.13 -25.38
N LYS A 42 -7.65 -11.11 -24.52
CA LYS A 42 -8.71 -11.70 -23.66
C LYS A 42 -9.31 -10.69 -22.68
N VAL A 43 -8.49 -9.76 -22.17
CA VAL A 43 -8.97 -8.68 -21.30
C VAL A 43 -9.83 -7.69 -22.10
N ALA A 44 -9.37 -7.31 -23.30
CA ALA A 44 -10.12 -6.40 -24.18
C ALA A 44 -11.47 -6.97 -24.61
N GLU A 45 -11.54 -8.27 -24.93
CA GLU A 45 -12.80 -8.94 -25.29
C GLU A 45 -13.82 -8.92 -24.14
N LEU A 46 -13.36 -9.18 -22.90
CA LEU A 46 -14.23 -9.12 -21.72
C LEU A 46 -14.73 -7.69 -21.43
N GLU A 47 -13.86 -6.70 -21.59
CA GLU A 47 -14.22 -5.28 -21.41
C GLU A 47 -15.24 -4.82 -22.46
N GLN A 48 -15.05 -5.20 -23.72
CA GLN A 48 -15.98 -4.89 -24.80
C GLN A 48 -17.35 -5.57 -24.61
N SER A 49 -17.38 -6.82 -24.15
CA SER A 49 -18.63 -7.55 -23.87
C SER A 49 -19.49 -6.84 -22.82
N VAL A 50 -18.87 -6.39 -21.72
CA VAL A 50 -19.57 -5.67 -20.65
C VAL A 50 -20.03 -4.29 -21.12
N ALA A 51 -19.17 -3.55 -21.83
CA ALA A 51 -19.51 -2.24 -22.37
C ALA A 51 -20.68 -2.30 -23.37
N ALA A 52 -20.69 -3.29 -24.27
CA ALA A 52 -21.77 -3.49 -25.23
C ALA A 52 -23.11 -3.77 -24.53
N ARG A 53 -23.10 -4.56 -23.45
CA ARG A 53 -24.29 -4.86 -22.65
C ARG A 53 -24.80 -3.63 -21.90
N HIS A 54 -23.91 -2.86 -21.27
CA HIS A 54 -24.30 -1.62 -20.58
C HIS A 54 -24.90 -0.61 -21.56
N ALA A 55 -24.34 -0.50 -22.77
CA ALA A 55 -24.86 0.37 -23.82
C ALA A 55 -26.28 -0.03 -24.28
N SER A 56 -26.52 -1.34 -24.49
CA SER A 56 -27.85 -1.82 -24.89
C SER A 56 -28.89 -1.66 -23.77
N GLU A 57 -28.51 -1.88 -22.52
CA GLU A 57 -29.38 -1.67 -21.35
C GLU A 57 -29.78 -0.20 -21.17
N VAL A 58 -28.83 0.73 -21.37
CA VAL A 58 -29.11 2.17 -21.34
C VAL A 58 -30.03 2.58 -22.48
N GLN A 59 -29.80 2.05 -23.70
CA GLN A 59 -30.65 2.33 -24.86
C GLN A 59 -32.08 1.81 -24.65
N ALA A 60 -32.23 0.62 -24.05
CA ALA A 60 -33.54 0.04 -23.75
C ALA A 60 -34.33 0.84 -22.70
N ILE A 61 -33.66 1.39 -21.67
CA ILE A 61 -34.34 2.30 -20.73
C ILE A 61 -34.66 3.63 -21.39
N MET A 62 -33.76 4.18 -22.21
CA MET A 62 -33.99 5.44 -22.91
C MET A 62 -35.18 5.33 -23.87
N GLN A 63 -35.30 4.22 -24.60
CA GLN A 63 -36.47 3.93 -25.44
C GLN A 63 -37.75 3.73 -24.61
N LYS A 64 -37.67 3.07 -23.44
CA LYS A 64 -38.83 2.91 -22.54
C LYS A 64 -39.32 4.21 -21.91
N LEU A 65 -38.42 5.19 -21.73
CA LEU A 65 -38.76 6.53 -21.21
C LEU A 65 -39.29 7.46 -22.33
N ASP A 66 -39.12 7.10 -23.59
CA ASP A 66 -39.57 7.87 -24.77
C ASP A 66 -40.95 7.38 -25.30
N VAL A 67 -41.57 6.37 -24.67
CA VAL A 67 -42.97 5.95 -24.99
C VAL A 67 -43.94 6.73 -24.09
N SER A 68 -43.94 8.05 -24.25
CA SER A 68 -44.94 8.96 -23.69
C SER A 68 -45.02 10.22 -24.56
N ASP A 69 -45.37 10.02 -25.84
CA ASP A 69 -46.16 10.96 -26.66
C ASP A 69 -46.43 10.30 -28.02
N ASP A 70 -47.55 9.58 -28.13
CA ASP A 70 -48.25 9.38 -29.40
C ASP A 70 -49.24 10.56 -29.53
N ASP A 71 -49.04 11.42 -30.53
CA ASP A 71 -50.01 11.82 -31.58
C ASP A 71 -49.66 13.19 -32.18
N ALA A 72 -49.31 13.22 -33.47
CA ALA A 72 -49.83 14.18 -34.45
C ALA A 72 -49.19 13.96 -35.83
N GLU A 73 -50.04 13.52 -36.72
CA GLU A 73 -49.88 13.17 -38.12
C GLU A 73 -49.67 14.37 -39.07
N ALA A 74 -49.29 14.03 -40.31
CA ALA A 74 -49.52 14.73 -41.58
C ALA A 74 -48.33 15.46 -42.25
N ALA A 75 -47.84 14.84 -43.33
CA ALA A 75 -47.30 15.50 -44.52
C ALA A 75 -48.48 15.93 -45.44
N PRO A 76 -48.36 16.88 -46.42
CA PRO A 76 -47.46 16.73 -47.59
C PRO A 76 -46.86 18.05 -48.19
N ALA A 77 -45.89 17.87 -49.13
CA ALA A 77 -45.54 18.65 -50.35
C ALA A 77 -45.71 20.20 -50.37
N THR A 78 -44.87 21.09 -50.95
CA THR A 78 -43.86 21.06 -52.03
C THR A 78 -43.19 22.46 -52.12
N ALA A 79 -41.94 22.47 -52.61
CA ALA A 79 -41.26 23.47 -53.48
C ALA A 79 -41.15 24.99 -53.11
N ALA A 80 -39.89 25.44 -53.18
CA ALA A 80 -39.37 26.75 -53.61
C ALA A 80 -39.42 27.95 -52.64
N ALA A 81 -38.28 28.23 -51.98
CA ALA A 81 -37.64 29.55 -51.98
C ALA A 81 -36.26 29.47 -51.30
N VAL A 82 -35.22 29.65 -52.10
CA VAL A 82 -33.82 29.81 -51.69
C VAL A 82 -33.62 31.23 -51.16
N ALA A 83 -33.65 31.41 -49.83
CA ALA A 83 -33.01 32.54 -49.10
C ALA A 83 -33.24 32.45 -47.57
N ASP A 84 -32.78 31.40 -46.88
CA ASP A 84 -32.74 31.40 -45.39
C ASP A 84 -31.75 30.36 -44.78
N VAL A 85 -30.65 30.07 -45.49
CA VAL A 85 -29.71 29.00 -45.06
C VAL A 85 -28.63 29.52 -44.11
N GLY A 86 -28.42 30.84 -44.03
CA GLY A 86 -27.38 31.44 -43.19
C GLY A 86 -27.72 31.54 -41.70
N GLU A 87 -28.97 31.87 -41.36
CA GLU A 87 -29.35 32.21 -39.99
C GLU A 87 -29.65 30.96 -39.14
N LYS A 88 -30.31 29.96 -39.73
CA LYS A 88 -30.57 28.65 -39.09
C LYS A 88 -29.31 27.81 -38.89
N ALA A 89 -28.30 27.95 -39.75
CA ALA A 89 -27.01 27.26 -39.61
C ALA A 89 -26.18 27.86 -38.47
N ASN A 90 -26.14 29.20 -38.35
CA ASN A 90 -25.49 29.88 -37.24
C ASN A 90 -26.17 29.58 -35.90
N ALA A 91 -27.51 29.62 -35.84
CA ALA A 91 -28.26 29.27 -34.64
C ALA A 91 -28.03 27.81 -34.19
N LYS A 92 -27.88 26.87 -35.15
CA LYS A 92 -27.53 25.47 -34.86
C LYS A 92 -26.08 25.30 -34.37
N LEU A 93 -25.12 26.04 -34.95
CA LEU A 93 -23.72 26.04 -34.51
C LEU A 93 -23.57 26.64 -33.11
N GLU A 94 -24.24 27.75 -32.83
CA GLU A 94 -24.23 28.40 -31.51
C GLU A 94 -24.87 27.51 -30.43
N LYS A 95 -26.00 26.84 -30.74
CA LYS A 95 -26.62 25.86 -29.84
C LYS A 95 -25.72 24.66 -29.57
N ALA A 96 -24.97 24.20 -30.58
CA ALA A 96 -23.98 23.12 -30.42
C ALA A 96 -22.78 23.57 -29.58
N GLN A 97 -22.34 24.82 -29.73
CA GLN A 97 -21.24 25.40 -28.95
C GLN A 97 -21.63 25.60 -27.48
N ARG A 98 -22.81 26.18 -27.22
CA ARG A 98 -23.39 26.28 -25.86
C ARG A 98 -23.53 24.91 -25.19
N LYS A 99 -23.89 23.85 -25.93
CA LYS A 99 -23.96 22.47 -25.39
C LYS A 99 -22.57 21.91 -25.05
N ARG A 100 -21.54 22.21 -25.84
CA ARG A 100 -20.14 21.81 -25.57
C ARG A 100 -19.57 22.56 -24.36
N ASP A 101 -19.85 23.85 -24.25
CA ASP A 101 -19.36 24.68 -23.16
C ASP A 101 -20.05 24.31 -21.84
N LYS A 102 -21.37 24.06 -21.86
CA LYS A 102 -22.10 23.51 -20.70
C LYS A 102 -21.52 22.17 -20.25
N LYS A 103 -21.24 21.24 -21.19
CA LYS A 103 -20.63 19.95 -20.87
C LYS A 103 -19.22 20.11 -20.27
N ARG A 104 -18.41 21.03 -20.81
CA ARG A 104 -17.06 21.32 -20.31
C ARG A 104 -17.10 21.91 -18.89
N GLN A 105 -18.08 22.76 -18.63
CA GLN A 105 -18.28 23.35 -17.31
C GLN A 105 -18.76 22.33 -16.28
N GLU A 106 -19.74 21.49 -16.64
CA GLU A 106 -20.19 20.36 -15.80
C GLU A 106 -19.06 19.37 -15.49
N GLU A 107 -18.18 19.09 -16.46
CA GLU A 107 -17.02 18.22 -16.27
C GLU A 107 -15.97 18.84 -15.35
N ARG A 108 -15.71 20.15 -15.49
CA ARG A 108 -14.82 20.89 -14.58
C ARG A 108 -15.37 20.90 -13.15
N GLU A 109 -16.64 21.27 -12.97
CA GLU A 109 -17.29 21.28 -11.65
C GLU A 109 -17.34 19.88 -11.02
N ARG A 110 -17.48 18.84 -11.83
CA ARG A 110 -17.40 17.45 -11.37
C ARG A 110 -16.00 17.07 -10.91
N LEU A 111 -14.96 17.44 -11.67
CA LEU A 111 -13.57 17.17 -11.30
C LEU A 111 -13.19 17.94 -10.03
N GLU A 112 -13.56 19.22 -9.93
CA GLU A 112 -13.34 20.03 -8.73
C GLU A 112 -14.03 19.43 -7.50
N ARG A 113 -15.25 18.90 -7.65
CA ARG A 113 -15.95 18.21 -6.56
C ARG A 113 -15.24 16.93 -6.13
N ILE A 114 -14.75 16.14 -7.08
CA ILE A 114 -13.99 14.91 -6.80
C ILE A 114 -12.66 15.24 -6.13
N GLU A 115 -11.95 16.27 -6.60
CA GLU A 115 -10.70 16.73 -5.98
C GLU A 115 -10.94 17.21 -4.55
N PHE A 116 -11.96 18.03 -4.31
CA PHE A 116 -12.34 18.50 -2.98
C PHE A 116 -12.70 17.34 -2.03
N GLU A 117 -13.53 16.40 -2.49
CA GLU A 117 -13.87 15.20 -1.71
C GLU A 117 -12.62 14.36 -1.42
N SER A 118 -11.73 14.18 -2.39
CA SER A 118 -10.49 13.40 -2.23
C SER A 118 -9.49 14.01 -1.24
N GLN A 119 -9.41 15.34 -1.19
CA GLN A 119 -8.56 16.06 -0.24
C GLN A 119 -9.10 15.97 1.19
N ASN A 120 -10.42 15.85 1.35
CA ASN A 120 -11.08 15.73 2.65
C ASN A 120 -11.21 14.29 3.16
N VAL A 121 -10.80 13.27 2.40
CA VAL A 121 -10.73 11.90 2.91
C VAL A 121 -9.48 11.75 3.78
N VAL A 122 -9.61 12.07 5.07
CA VAL A 122 -8.61 11.68 6.06
C VAL A 122 -8.65 10.16 6.20
N SER A 123 -7.54 9.50 5.86
CA SER A 123 -7.48 8.05 5.98
C SER A 123 -7.44 7.63 7.46
N GLN A 124 -8.08 6.51 7.80
CA GLN A 124 -8.03 5.93 9.15
C GLN A 124 -6.58 5.77 9.66
N ARG A 125 -5.66 5.41 8.76
CA ARG A 125 -4.22 5.30 9.04
C ARG A 125 -3.58 6.62 9.45
N GLN A 126 -3.98 7.74 8.85
CA GLN A 126 -3.48 9.06 9.24
C GLN A 126 -4.01 9.45 10.61
N ILE A 127 -5.30 9.26 10.88
CA ILE A 127 -5.91 9.51 12.21
C ILE A 127 -5.15 8.74 13.29
N GLU A 128 -4.92 7.44 13.07
CA GLU A 128 -4.14 6.60 14.01
C GLU A 128 -2.69 7.06 14.14
N SER A 129 -2.05 7.45 13.04
CA SER A 129 -0.67 7.92 13.06
C SER A 129 -0.50 9.23 13.81
N ASP A 130 -1.45 10.15 13.64
CA ASP A 130 -1.49 11.45 14.30
C ASP A 130 -1.79 11.30 15.78
N ALA A 131 -2.71 10.41 16.15
CA ALA A 131 -2.99 10.07 17.54
C ALA A 131 -1.74 9.52 18.25
N ILE A 132 -1.00 8.61 17.61
CA ILE A 132 0.25 8.08 18.17
C ILE A 132 1.34 9.17 18.24
N ALA A 133 1.43 10.03 17.22
CA ALA A 133 2.40 11.13 17.21
C ALA A 133 2.13 12.15 18.32
N ALA A 134 0.86 12.47 18.57
CA ALA A 134 0.45 13.37 19.65
C ALA A 134 0.85 12.81 21.03
N GLN A 135 0.60 11.52 21.28
CA GLN A 135 1.02 10.86 22.52
C GLN A 135 2.55 10.90 22.70
N LEU A 136 3.31 10.58 21.66
CA LEU A 136 4.78 10.60 21.70
C LEU A 136 5.36 12.00 21.90
N THR A 137 4.77 13.01 21.26
CA THR A 137 5.22 14.40 21.37
C THR A 137 5.12 14.89 22.81
N SER A 138 4.08 14.48 23.54
CA SER A 138 3.92 14.79 24.97
C SER A 138 5.04 14.25 25.85
N LEU A 139 5.72 13.17 25.40
CA LEU A 139 6.86 12.54 26.06
C LEU A 139 8.22 13.05 25.54
N GLY A 140 8.21 14.03 24.63
CA GLY A 140 9.40 14.54 23.95
C GLY A 140 9.99 13.56 22.93
N LEU A 141 9.17 12.68 22.37
CA LEU A 141 9.59 11.66 21.40
C LEU A 141 8.95 11.91 20.03
N ILE A 142 9.65 11.44 18.99
CA ILE A 142 9.20 11.54 17.60
C ILE A 142 9.23 10.17 16.95
N VAL A 143 8.28 9.93 16.03
CA VAL A 143 8.31 8.76 15.16
C VAL A 143 9.26 9.04 14.01
N LYS A 144 10.23 8.16 13.80
CA LYS A 144 11.07 8.13 12.60
C LYS A 144 10.63 6.97 11.72
N GLU A 145 10.39 7.25 10.44
CA GLU A 145 10.06 6.22 9.47
C GLU A 145 11.30 5.37 9.15
N ILE A 146 11.13 4.05 9.19
CA ILE A 146 12.15 3.04 8.87
C ILE A 146 11.68 2.26 7.64
N PRO A 147 12.58 1.87 6.72
CA PRO A 147 12.21 1.08 5.55
C PRO A 147 11.40 -0.17 5.93
N SER A 148 10.28 -0.40 5.22
CA SER A 148 9.38 -1.53 5.46
C SER A 148 9.89 -2.81 4.77
N ASP A 149 11.05 -3.30 5.17
CA ASP A 149 11.67 -4.54 4.69
C ASP A 149 11.79 -5.60 5.81
N GLY A 150 12.34 -6.78 5.50
CA GLY A 150 12.59 -7.85 6.48
C GLY A 150 13.71 -7.56 7.48
N HIS A 151 14.35 -6.39 7.38
CA HIS A 151 15.43 -5.94 8.27
C HIS A 151 15.01 -4.73 9.13
N CYS A 152 13.75 -4.28 9.02
CA CYS A 152 13.22 -3.10 9.70
C CYS A 152 13.53 -3.05 11.20
N MET A 153 13.46 -4.18 11.91
CA MET A 153 13.82 -4.26 13.33
C MET A 153 15.28 -3.86 13.57
N TYR A 154 16.21 -4.39 12.76
CA TYR A 154 17.63 -4.09 12.86
C TYR A 154 17.94 -2.66 12.41
N HIS A 155 17.26 -2.15 11.38
CA HIS A 155 17.36 -0.74 10.97
C HIS A 155 16.93 0.22 12.09
N ALA A 156 15.82 -0.10 12.79
CA ALA A 156 15.35 0.69 13.93
C ALA A 156 16.36 0.68 15.09
N VAL A 157 16.91 -0.49 15.43
CA VAL A 157 17.93 -0.60 16.49
C VAL A 157 19.22 0.12 16.10
N ALA A 158 19.67 -0.01 14.85
CA ALA A 158 20.85 0.69 14.34
C ALA A 158 20.70 2.21 14.46
N ASP A 159 19.52 2.74 14.14
CA ASP A 159 19.22 4.16 14.26
C ASP A 159 19.35 4.65 15.72
N GLN A 160 18.79 3.91 16.67
CA GLN A 160 18.89 4.22 18.10
C GLN A 160 20.32 4.14 18.63
N LEU A 161 21.09 3.15 18.18
CA LEU A 161 22.51 3.02 18.52
C LEU A 161 23.34 4.17 17.94
N LYS A 162 23.00 4.64 16.74
CA LYS A 162 23.64 5.80 16.11
C LYS A 162 23.37 7.07 16.91
N LEU A 163 22.11 7.32 17.29
CA LEU A 163 21.72 8.47 18.10
C LEU A 163 22.43 8.51 19.47
N THR A 164 22.62 7.34 20.09
CA THR A 164 23.31 7.21 21.38
C THR A 164 24.83 7.08 21.28
N ARG A 165 25.40 7.18 20.07
CA ARG A 165 26.84 7.00 19.77
C ARG A 165 27.40 5.65 20.22
N ARG A 166 26.57 4.61 20.18
CA ARG A 166 26.91 3.23 20.54
C ARG A 166 26.99 2.30 19.33
N LEU A 167 26.77 2.82 18.12
CA LEU A 167 26.89 2.03 16.90
C LEU A 167 28.38 1.74 16.63
N PRO A 168 28.82 0.48 16.65
CA PRO A 168 30.24 0.14 16.53
C PRO A 168 30.72 -0.02 15.08
N PHE A 169 29.87 0.25 14.09
CA PHE A 169 30.14 0.08 12.66
C PHE A 169 29.47 1.17 11.80
N PRO A 170 29.85 1.29 10.51
CA PRO A 170 29.26 2.25 9.58
C PRO A 170 27.74 2.08 9.43
N SER A 171 27.08 3.20 9.13
CA SER A 171 25.62 3.31 9.16
C SER A 171 24.91 2.69 7.95
N SER A 172 25.55 2.54 6.79
CA SER A 172 24.85 2.19 5.54
C SER A 172 24.32 0.75 5.51
N ASP A 173 24.95 -0.17 6.24
CA ASP A 173 24.59 -1.60 6.26
C ASP A 173 24.63 -2.17 7.68
N ALA A 174 24.41 -1.31 8.67
CA ALA A 174 24.47 -1.60 10.10
C ALA A 174 23.62 -2.82 10.52
N TYR A 175 22.55 -3.11 9.78
CA TYR A 175 21.68 -4.25 10.05
C TYR A 175 22.39 -5.61 9.89
N ILE A 176 23.38 -5.73 8.99
CA ILE A 176 24.12 -6.98 8.72
C ILE A 176 24.94 -7.39 9.95
N PRO A 177 25.89 -6.58 10.45
CA PRO A 177 26.67 -6.93 11.64
C PRO A 177 25.80 -7.00 12.90
N LEU A 178 24.72 -6.21 13.01
CA LEU A 178 23.77 -6.36 14.12
C LEU A 178 23.11 -7.73 14.12
N ARG A 179 22.65 -8.20 12.96
CA ARG A 179 22.01 -9.51 12.83
C ARG A 179 22.99 -10.63 13.13
N GLN A 180 24.23 -10.54 12.65
CA GLN A 180 25.30 -11.49 12.96
C GLN A 180 25.61 -11.54 14.46
N LYS A 181 25.78 -10.37 15.10
CA LYS A 181 26.04 -10.28 16.55
C LYS A 181 24.88 -10.84 17.37
N THR A 182 23.64 -10.57 16.94
CA THR A 182 22.43 -11.11 17.59
C THR A 182 22.40 -12.64 17.47
N ALA A 183 22.62 -13.18 16.27
CA ALA A 183 22.65 -14.63 16.06
C ALA A 183 23.76 -15.32 16.88
N ALA A 184 24.95 -14.73 16.94
CA ALA A 184 26.05 -15.26 17.76
C ALA A 184 25.67 -15.28 19.25
N TYR A 185 25.06 -14.19 19.75
CA TYR A 185 24.64 -14.08 21.14
C TYR A 185 23.54 -15.08 21.50
N LEU A 186 22.52 -15.22 20.64
CA LEU A 186 21.44 -16.20 20.83
C LEU A 186 21.98 -17.63 20.90
N ARG A 187 22.94 -17.98 20.04
CA ARG A 187 23.56 -19.33 20.05
C ARG A 187 24.40 -19.59 21.29
N SER A 188 25.14 -18.58 21.77
CA SER A 188 26.00 -18.74 22.95
C SER A 188 25.24 -18.69 24.28
N HIS A 189 23.95 -18.34 24.25
CA HIS A 189 23.07 -18.27 25.42
C HIS A 189 21.76 -19.01 25.15
N ALA A 190 21.83 -20.15 24.47
CA ALA A 190 20.64 -20.85 23.98
C ALA A 190 19.60 -21.10 25.08
N ASP A 191 20.04 -21.53 26.26
CA ASP A 191 19.17 -21.84 27.41
C ASP A 191 18.29 -20.67 27.83
N ASP A 192 18.77 -19.43 27.68
CA ASP A 192 18.01 -18.21 28.01
C ASP A 192 16.90 -17.92 26.97
N PHE A 193 17.06 -18.43 25.75
CA PHE A 193 16.19 -18.11 24.61
C PHE A 193 15.27 -19.26 24.18
N VAL A 194 15.58 -20.50 24.56
CA VAL A 194 14.76 -21.69 24.28
C VAL A 194 13.27 -21.49 24.62
N PRO A 195 12.88 -20.87 25.75
CA PRO A 195 11.46 -20.66 26.07
C PRO A 195 10.70 -19.78 25.06
N PHE A 196 11.40 -18.99 24.25
CA PHE A 196 10.81 -18.12 23.24
C PHE A 196 10.82 -18.74 21.84
N VAL A 197 11.44 -19.91 21.67
CA VAL A 197 11.46 -20.65 20.40
C VAL A 197 10.25 -21.57 20.37
N GLU A 198 9.39 -21.41 19.37
CA GLU A 198 8.31 -22.36 19.10
C GLU A 198 8.93 -23.69 18.68
N LEU A 199 8.88 -24.67 19.59
CA LEU A 199 9.21 -26.05 19.28
C LEU A 199 8.00 -26.65 18.55
N ASP A 200 8.15 -26.90 17.26
CA ASP A 200 7.13 -27.62 16.51
C ASP A 200 7.23 -29.11 16.87
N TYR A 201 6.49 -29.50 17.91
CA TYR A 201 6.43 -30.88 18.43
C TYR A 201 5.96 -31.91 17.38
N ALA A 202 5.47 -31.45 16.21
CA ALA A 202 5.10 -32.31 15.09
C ALA A 202 6.32 -32.82 14.29
N SER A 203 7.49 -32.20 14.44
CA SER A 203 8.74 -32.64 13.85
C SER A 203 9.72 -33.05 14.94
N ASP A 204 9.55 -34.27 15.46
CA ASP A 204 10.55 -34.99 16.25
C ASP A 204 11.79 -35.31 15.37
N ILE A 205 12.51 -34.27 14.96
CA ILE A 205 13.93 -34.34 14.63
C ILE A 205 14.63 -33.77 15.86
N ALA A 206 14.87 -34.71 16.79
CA ALA A 206 15.66 -34.53 18.00
C ALA A 206 16.77 -33.48 17.80
N ILE A 207 16.84 -32.54 18.75
CA ILE A 207 17.95 -31.78 19.36
C ILE A 207 19.31 -31.66 18.60
N GLN A 208 19.67 -32.58 17.72
CA GLN A 208 20.72 -32.49 16.69
C GLN A 208 20.33 -31.60 15.48
N GLY A 209 19.04 -31.38 15.21
CA GLY A 209 18.55 -30.56 14.09
C GLY A 209 18.77 -29.05 14.23
N ILE A 210 18.94 -28.55 15.46
CA ILE A 210 19.13 -27.11 15.72
C ILE A 210 20.46 -26.63 15.12
N ILE A 211 21.52 -27.43 15.18
CA ILE A 211 22.80 -27.08 14.53
C ILE A 211 22.68 -27.10 13.00
N TYR A 212 21.85 -27.99 12.44
CA TYR A 212 21.66 -28.12 11.00
C TYR A 212 20.80 -26.99 10.42
N ILE A 213 19.66 -26.60 11.03
CA ILE A 213 18.84 -25.47 10.55
C ILE A 213 19.61 -24.14 10.61
N PHE A 214 20.41 -23.93 11.66
CA PHE A 214 21.24 -22.72 11.76
C PHE A 214 22.48 -22.73 10.86
N ASN A 215 22.98 -23.91 10.41
CA ASN A 215 24.02 -24.03 9.38
C ASN A 215 23.46 -23.96 7.95
N THR A 216 22.27 -24.51 7.69
CA THR A 216 21.61 -24.47 6.36
C THR A 216 21.22 -23.05 5.98
N LEU A 217 20.86 -22.21 6.96
CA LEU A 217 20.68 -20.76 6.75
C LEU A 217 21.96 -20.01 6.38
N LEU A 218 23.15 -20.62 6.49
CA LEU A 218 24.39 -20.06 5.94
C LEU A 218 24.53 -20.33 4.43
N TYR A 219 23.86 -21.37 3.90
CA TYR A 219 23.88 -21.70 2.46
C TYR A 219 22.71 -21.09 1.68
N GLU A 220 21.53 -20.92 2.29
CA GLU A 220 20.36 -20.33 1.60
C GLU A 220 20.32 -18.79 1.57
N ILE A 221 21.17 -18.10 2.35
CA ILE A 221 21.25 -16.62 2.28
C ILE A 221 21.98 -16.13 1.00
N LEU A 222 22.53 -17.03 0.17
CA LEU A 222 23.06 -16.65 -1.14
C LEU A 222 22.00 -16.58 -2.25
N GLU A 223 20.78 -17.06 -2.03
CA GLU A 223 19.77 -17.13 -3.08
C GLU A 223 18.38 -16.90 -2.48
N ILE A 224 17.87 -15.68 -2.54
CA ILE A 224 16.47 -15.29 -2.74
C ILE A 224 16.41 -13.76 -2.63
N LYS A 225 16.62 -13.11 -3.78
CA LYS A 225 15.98 -11.82 -4.04
C LYS A 225 14.47 -12.08 -4.13
N HIS A 226 13.70 -11.09 -3.67
CA HIS A 226 12.28 -10.87 -4.00
C HIS A 226 11.23 -11.49 -3.03
N THR A 227 10.67 -10.70 -2.10
CA THR A 227 9.34 -10.03 -2.26
C THR A 227 8.66 -9.62 -0.93
N HIS A 228 8.06 -8.42 -0.98
CA HIS A 228 6.85 -7.91 -0.29
C HIS A 228 6.79 -7.58 1.22
N SER A 229 7.12 -6.30 1.49
CA SER A 229 6.45 -5.30 2.34
C SER A 229 5.09 -5.66 2.99
N ARG A 230 5.01 -5.54 4.33
CA ARG A 230 3.82 -5.16 5.14
C ARG A 230 4.24 -4.49 6.47
N PRO A 231 3.36 -3.67 7.11
CA PRO A 231 3.77 -2.48 7.88
C PRO A 231 3.92 -2.66 9.40
N ILE A 232 4.59 -1.65 9.96
CA ILE A 232 5.24 -1.48 11.25
C ILE A 232 4.27 -1.41 12.45
N ARG A 233 4.57 -2.16 13.52
CA ARG A 233 4.06 -1.92 14.89
C ARG A 233 4.99 -0.89 15.57
N LYS A 234 4.45 0.26 15.97
CA LYS A 234 5.17 1.32 16.69
C LYS A 234 5.37 0.92 18.15
N LEU A 235 6.61 0.87 18.62
CA LEU A 235 6.95 0.68 20.04
C LEU A 235 7.26 2.06 20.66
N LEU A 236 6.40 2.50 21.59
CA LEU A 236 6.62 3.70 22.42
C LEU A 236 7.81 3.47 23.36
N ARG A 237 8.67 4.49 23.51
CA ARG A 237 9.64 4.59 24.61
C ARG A 237 9.14 5.63 25.61
N THR A 238 9.59 5.56 26.86
CA THR A 238 9.48 6.64 27.85
C THR A 238 10.88 7.17 28.13
N SER A 239 10.98 8.48 28.28
CA SER A 239 12.17 9.19 28.76
C SER A 239 12.14 9.20 30.30
N GLY A 240 13.25 8.82 30.92
CA GLY A 240 13.39 8.78 32.38
C GLY A 240 14.82 9.11 32.77
N SER A 241 15.00 10.31 33.31
CA SER A 241 16.26 10.91 33.72
C SER A 241 16.62 10.58 35.17
N ASN A 242 17.93 10.41 35.42
CA ASN A 242 18.68 10.62 36.68
C ASN A 242 18.30 9.86 37.97
N SER A 243 19.28 9.13 38.54
CA SER A 243 20.09 9.70 39.65
C SER A 243 21.27 8.80 40.08
N ARG A 244 22.36 9.53 40.34
CA ARG A 244 23.66 9.23 40.94
C ARG A 244 23.57 8.49 42.28
N LEU A 245 24.41 7.46 42.50
CA LEU A 245 24.94 7.07 43.81
C LEU A 245 26.29 6.36 43.63
N GLY A 246 27.35 7.01 44.11
CA GLY A 246 28.72 6.49 44.10
C GLY A 246 28.94 5.44 45.19
N ARG A 247 29.82 4.49 44.91
CA ARG A 247 30.46 3.68 45.94
C ARG A 247 31.90 3.41 45.53
N THR A 248 32.80 3.93 46.35
CA THR A 248 34.24 3.68 46.37
C THR A 248 34.51 2.38 47.13
N SER A 249 35.24 1.45 46.51
CA SER A 249 35.97 0.36 47.17
C SER A 249 37.07 -0.04 46.18
N GLY A 250 38.34 0.26 46.41
CA GLY A 250 39.14 -0.34 47.49
C GLY A 250 39.92 -1.50 46.89
N ALA A 251 40.99 -1.19 46.16
CA ALA A 251 41.93 -2.17 45.61
C ALA A 251 43.13 -2.31 46.56
N PRO A 252 43.58 -3.52 46.93
CA PRO A 252 44.87 -3.70 47.56
C PRO A 252 45.95 -3.90 46.49
N SER A 253 46.93 -3.00 46.48
CA SER A 253 48.17 -3.13 45.73
C SER A 253 49.08 -4.15 46.42
N VAL A 254 49.39 -5.25 45.73
CA VAL A 254 50.46 -6.17 46.10
C VAL A 254 51.77 -5.58 45.57
N GLY A 255 52.65 -5.16 46.48
CA GLY A 255 53.97 -4.62 46.16
C GLY A 255 55.00 -5.23 47.09
N ALA A 256 55.75 -6.20 46.58
CA ALA A 256 56.91 -6.78 47.21
C ALA A 256 58.09 -5.79 47.19
N SER A 257 58.80 -5.66 48.31
CA SER A 257 60.22 -5.26 48.28
C SER A 257 60.95 -5.89 49.46
N VAL A 258 61.81 -6.84 49.13
CA VAL A 258 62.88 -7.36 49.98
C VAL A 258 64.07 -6.41 49.83
N GLY A 259 64.66 -5.98 50.94
CA GLY A 259 65.88 -5.17 50.96
C GLY A 259 66.31 -4.86 52.40
N GLY A 260 67.36 -5.55 52.87
CA GLY A 260 67.84 -5.49 54.25
C GLY A 260 68.82 -4.36 54.56
N ALA A 261 69.11 -4.21 55.85
CA ALA A 261 70.39 -3.83 56.47
C ALA A 261 70.17 -3.68 57.98
N ASP A 262 70.63 -4.66 58.76
CA ASP A 262 71.67 -4.54 59.81
C ASP A 262 71.84 -5.88 60.55
#